data_AF-A0A5C7GVH1-F1
#
_entry.id   AF-A0A5C7GVH1-F1
#
_cell.length_a   1.000
_cell.length_b   1.000
_cell.length_c   1.000
_cell.angle_alpha   90.00
_cell.angle_beta   90.00
_cell.angle_gamma   90.00
#
_symmetry.space_group_name_H-M   'P 1'
#
loop_
_entity.id
_entity.type
_entity.pdbx_description
1 polymer ?
#
loop_
_entity_poly.entity_id
_entity_poly.type
_entity_poly.pdbx_seq_one_letter_code
_entity_poly.pdbx_strand_id
1 'polypeptide(L)'
;MRPGKQNTAPSGEGNVRHLVYLLKNSIPNLAEGQEQMTWLIDFNGWTMTTNISMKTIRQIFYVLQNHYPKRLTVCILFNPPRFLQPIWKVVKYLVDPKTFEKVRFVYTKSIDSGEYMRSIIDIKNLPSEFEGKATLNYDHEEFLRLMAEDDVKTAKFWGFDDKPSYQVVDGHLEVVVAPVPAHLAPPAS
;
A
#
# COMPACT_ATOMS: atom_id res chain seq x y z
N MET A 1 -4.83 2.02 1.17
CA MET A 1 -4.01 3.23 0.92
C MET A 1 -4.92 4.39 0.52
N ARG A 2 -4.60 5.64 0.86
CA ARG A 2 -5.40 6.82 0.47
C ARG A 2 -4.53 7.91 -0.18
N PRO A 3 -4.33 7.89 -1.50
CA PRO A 3 -3.54 8.91 -2.20
C PRO A 3 -3.95 10.37 -1.92
N GLY A 4 -5.24 10.64 -1.65
CA GLY A 4 -5.71 11.97 -1.28
C GLY A 4 -5.21 12.49 0.09
N LYS A 5 -4.57 11.64 0.89
CA LYS A 5 -3.93 12.01 2.17
C LYS A 5 -2.40 12.06 2.09
N GLN A 6 -1.82 12.13 0.89
CA GLN A 6 -0.37 12.32 0.72
C GLN A 6 0.06 13.65 1.34
N ASN A 7 0.92 13.60 2.35
CA ASN A 7 1.41 14.74 3.12
C ASN A 7 2.93 14.96 2.97
N THR A 8 3.61 14.10 2.22
CA THR A 8 5.04 14.25 1.89
C THR A 8 5.23 14.90 0.53
N ALA A 9 6.40 15.53 0.33
CA ALA A 9 6.77 16.02 -0.99
C ALA A 9 6.73 14.87 -2.02
N PRO A 10 6.09 15.05 -3.19
CA PRO A 10 5.97 13.98 -4.17
C PRO A 10 7.33 13.43 -4.59
N SER A 11 7.67 12.21 -4.17
CA SER A 11 8.89 11.52 -4.57
C SER A 11 8.58 10.11 -5.05
N GLY A 12 9.08 9.78 -6.25
CA GLY A 12 8.89 8.44 -6.82
C GLY A 12 9.52 7.36 -5.95
N GLU A 13 10.71 7.64 -5.41
CA GLU A 13 11.42 6.71 -4.53
C GLU A 13 10.72 6.52 -3.19
N GLY A 14 10.25 7.60 -2.55
CA GLY A 14 9.48 7.51 -1.31
C GLY A 14 8.23 6.66 -1.46
N ASN A 15 7.51 6.82 -2.57
CA ASN A 15 6.34 5.99 -2.88
C ASN A 15 6.68 4.50 -3.01
N VAL A 16 7.79 4.16 -3.68
CA VAL A 16 8.23 2.77 -3.84
C VAL A 16 8.67 2.18 -2.48
N ARG A 17 9.46 2.93 -1.70
CA ARG A 17 9.90 2.51 -0.36
C ARG A 17 8.72 2.29 0.57
N HIS A 18 7.75 3.21 0.57
CA HIS A 18 6.55 3.09 1.39
C HIS A 18 5.70 1.87 0.98
N LEU A 19 5.55 1.59 -0.32
CA LEU A 19 4.87 0.37 -0.77
C LEU A 19 5.59 -0.88 -0.28
N VAL A 20 6.92 -0.96 -0.41
CA VAL A 20 7.71 -2.11 0.07
C VAL A 20 7.56 -2.29 1.58
N TYR A 21 7.58 -1.20 2.33
CA TYR A 21 7.37 -1.20 3.77
C TYR A 21 5.99 -1.79 4.13
N LEU A 22 4.91 -1.30 3.50
CA LEU A 22 3.56 -1.83 3.72
C LEU A 22 3.48 -3.32 3.39
N LEU A 23 4.11 -3.78 2.30
CA LEU A 23 4.12 -5.21 1.93
C LEU A 23 4.85 -6.08 2.94
N LYS A 24 6.04 -5.65 3.38
CA LYS A 24 6.84 -6.38 4.37
C LYS A 24 6.10 -6.55 5.69
N ASN A 25 5.39 -5.51 6.13
CA ASN A 25 4.61 -5.55 7.37
C ASN A 25 3.29 -6.31 7.23
N SER A 26 2.66 -6.32 6.05
CA SER A 26 1.39 -7.02 5.87
C SER A 26 1.53 -8.54 5.66
N ILE A 27 2.66 -9.02 5.12
CA ILE A 27 2.90 -10.46 4.91
C ILE A 27 2.83 -11.29 6.22
N PRO A 28 3.52 -10.91 7.32
CA PRO A 28 3.42 -11.63 8.59
C PRO A 28 2.03 -11.59 9.23
N ASN A 29 1.17 -10.68 8.79
CA ASN A 29 -0.19 -10.50 9.29
C ASN A 29 -1.24 -11.26 8.48
N LEU A 30 -0.84 -11.99 7.44
CA LEU A 30 -1.73 -12.90 6.74
C LEU A 30 -2.10 -14.08 7.65
N ALA A 31 -3.32 -14.58 7.48
CA ALA A 31 -3.77 -15.80 8.13
C ALA A 31 -2.91 -17.00 7.71
N GLU A 32 -2.86 -18.05 8.53
CA GLU A 32 -2.13 -19.26 8.21
C GLU A 32 -2.58 -19.84 6.86
N GLY A 33 -1.62 -20.17 5.99
CA GLY A 33 -1.87 -20.66 4.62
C GLY A 33 -2.28 -19.59 3.60
N GLN A 34 -2.49 -18.33 4.01
CA GLN A 34 -2.82 -17.24 3.11
C GLN A 34 -1.54 -16.53 2.61
N GLU A 35 -1.37 -16.48 1.29
CA GLU A 35 -0.20 -15.85 0.67
C GLU A 35 -0.51 -14.55 -0.09
N GLN A 36 -1.80 -14.28 -0.28
CA GLN A 36 -2.30 -13.17 -1.10
C GLN A 36 -3.16 -12.20 -0.28
N MET A 37 -3.13 -10.93 -0.69
CA MET A 37 -3.83 -9.82 -0.07
C MET A 37 -4.68 -9.05 -1.07
N THR A 38 -5.76 -8.46 -0.57
CA THR A 38 -6.61 -7.51 -1.31
C THR A 38 -6.15 -6.09 -0.99
N TRP A 39 -5.97 -5.26 -2.01
CA TRP A 39 -5.63 -3.85 -1.83
C TRP A 39 -6.85 -2.98 -2.10
N LEU A 40 -7.14 -2.07 -1.18
CA LEU A 40 -8.13 -1.02 -1.35
C LEU A 40 -7.41 0.33 -1.41
N ILE A 41 -7.50 0.99 -2.56
CA ILE A 41 -6.89 2.29 -2.83
C ILE A 41 -8.01 3.32 -2.98
N ASP A 42 -8.13 4.21 -2.00
CA ASP A 42 -9.15 5.25 -1.92
C ASP A 42 -8.68 6.55 -2.57
N PHE A 43 -9.26 6.88 -3.73
CA PHE A 43 -8.94 8.10 -4.47
C PHE A 43 -9.80 9.30 -4.06
N ASN A 44 -10.66 9.20 -3.04
CA ASN A 44 -11.33 10.38 -2.52
C ASN A 44 -10.31 11.43 -2.04
N GLY A 45 -10.50 12.68 -2.43
CA GLY A 45 -9.56 13.77 -2.14
C GLY A 45 -8.27 13.75 -2.98
N TRP A 46 -8.11 12.82 -3.93
CA TRP A 46 -6.95 12.82 -4.82
C TRP A 46 -6.96 14.07 -5.72
N THR A 47 -5.78 14.66 -5.93
CA THR A 47 -5.59 15.82 -6.81
C THR A 47 -4.46 15.58 -7.82
N MET A 48 -4.44 16.36 -8.92
CA MET A 48 -3.39 16.24 -9.94
C MET A 48 -1.98 16.52 -9.43
N THR A 49 -1.85 17.25 -8.31
CA THR A 49 -0.55 17.50 -7.66
C THR A 49 0.05 16.26 -7.00
N THR A 50 -0.79 15.26 -6.71
CA THR A 50 -0.42 13.96 -6.12
C THR A 50 -0.29 12.85 -7.17
N ASN A 51 0.00 13.21 -8.42
CA ASN A 51 0.12 12.24 -9.52
C ASN A 51 1.41 11.42 -9.42
N ILE A 52 1.34 10.15 -9.81
CA ILE A 52 2.46 9.23 -9.85
C ILE A 52 3.02 9.22 -11.28
N SER A 53 4.32 9.48 -11.42
CA SER A 53 4.98 9.45 -12.72
C SER A 53 4.97 8.03 -13.34
N MET A 54 4.97 7.93 -14.68
CA MET A 54 5.11 6.62 -15.36
C MET A 54 6.41 5.89 -14.99
N LYS A 55 7.48 6.62 -14.66
CA LYS A 55 8.73 6.05 -14.16
C LYS A 55 8.49 5.33 -12.83
N THR A 56 7.79 5.97 -11.90
CA THR A 56 7.44 5.38 -10.60
C THR A 56 6.50 4.18 -10.76
N ILE A 57 5.51 4.26 -11.65
CA ILE A 57 4.62 3.13 -11.96
C ILE A 57 5.43 1.90 -12.42
N ARG A 58 6.39 2.10 -13.34
CA ARG A 58 7.28 1.02 -13.79
C ARG A 58 8.12 0.45 -12.66
N GLN A 59 8.65 1.28 -11.77
CA GLN A 59 9.41 0.82 -10.60
C GLN A 59 8.54 0.00 -9.64
N ILE A 60 7.32 0.46 -9.36
CA ILE A 60 6.34 -0.30 -8.55
C ILE A 60 6.11 -1.67 -9.18
N PHE A 61 5.79 -1.74 -10.47
CA PHE A 61 5.56 -3.02 -11.13
C PHE A 61 6.80 -3.91 -11.15
N TYR A 62 7.98 -3.33 -11.38
CA TYR A 62 9.23 -4.07 -11.30
C TYR A 62 9.43 -4.71 -9.92
N VAL A 63 9.19 -3.97 -8.84
CA VAL A 63 9.29 -4.50 -7.47
C VAL A 63 8.27 -5.62 -7.22
N LEU A 64 7.02 -5.41 -7.61
CA LEU A 64 5.97 -6.41 -7.40
C LEU A 64 6.23 -7.70 -8.20
N GLN A 65 6.70 -7.60 -9.43
CA GLN A 65 6.94 -8.76 -10.27
C GLN A 65 8.19 -9.55 -9.85
N ASN A 66 9.26 -8.87 -9.46
CA ASN A 66 10.55 -9.53 -9.20
C ASN A 66 10.76 -9.90 -7.72
N HIS A 67 10.14 -9.18 -6.78
CA HIS A 67 10.38 -9.39 -5.34
C HIS A 67 9.15 -9.87 -4.57
N TYR A 68 7.94 -9.52 -5.04
CA TYR A 68 6.69 -9.92 -4.38
C TYR A 68 5.69 -10.57 -5.36
N PRO A 69 6.12 -11.58 -6.14
CA PRO A 69 5.30 -12.15 -7.19
C PRO A 69 4.05 -12.79 -6.59
N LYS A 70 2.93 -12.67 -7.31
CA LYS A 70 1.66 -13.34 -7.00
C LYS A 70 1.10 -13.05 -5.60
N ARG A 71 1.46 -11.92 -4.96
CA ARG A 71 0.92 -11.51 -3.64
C ARG A 71 -0.44 -10.80 -3.70
N LEU A 72 -0.88 -10.38 -4.89
CA LEU A 72 -2.12 -9.64 -5.05
C LEU A 72 -3.28 -10.58 -5.39
N THR A 73 -4.36 -10.60 -4.60
CA THR A 73 -5.64 -11.22 -4.98
C THR A 73 -6.38 -10.31 -5.94
N VAL A 74 -6.65 -9.08 -5.51
CA VAL A 74 -7.35 -8.02 -6.25
C VAL A 74 -6.88 -6.66 -5.75
N CYS A 75 -6.76 -5.69 -6.66
CA CYS A 75 -6.54 -4.28 -6.35
C CYS A 75 -7.78 -3.47 -6.74
N ILE A 76 -8.44 -2.93 -5.74
CA ILE A 76 -9.65 -2.13 -5.87
C ILE A 76 -9.24 -0.65 -5.85
N LEU A 77 -9.52 0.03 -6.95
CA LEU A 77 -9.41 1.48 -7.06
C LEU A 77 -10.80 2.06 -6.77
N PHE A 78 -10.97 2.64 -5.58
CA PHE A 78 -12.23 3.20 -5.11
C PHE A 78 -12.31 4.69 -5.43
N ASN A 79 -13.38 5.09 -6.13
CA ASN A 79 -13.61 6.44 -6.65
C ASN A 79 -12.42 7.09 -7.41
N PRO A 80 -11.72 6.36 -8.30
CA PRO A 80 -10.63 6.95 -9.06
C PRO A 80 -11.15 8.03 -10.03
N PRO A 81 -10.36 9.06 -10.34
CA PRO A 81 -10.66 9.97 -11.44
C PRO A 81 -10.88 9.18 -12.75
N ARG A 82 -11.96 9.48 -13.47
CA ARG A 82 -12.37 8.70 -14.65
C ARG A 82 -11.30 8.63 -15.76
N PHE A 83 -10.44 9.64 -15.87
CA PHE A 83 -9.34 9.64 -16.84
C PHE A 83 -8.24 8.60 -16.53
N LEU A 84 -8.22 7.99 -15.34
CA LEU A 84 -7.28 6.90 -15.03
C LEU A 84 -7.62 5.60 -15.76
N GLN A 85 -8.87 5.38 -16.19
CA GLN A 85 -9.27 4.19 -16.95
C GLN A 85 -8.52 4.05 -18.29
N PRO A 86 -8.47 5.07 -19.17
CA PRO A 86 -7.68 4.96 -20.39
C PRO A 86 -6.17 4.81 -20.12
N ILE A 87 -5.64 5.41 -19.05
CA ILE A 87 -4.24 5.21 -18.65
C ILE A 87 -4.00 3.73 -18.28
N TRP A 88 -4.91 3.12 -17.53
CA TRP A 88 -4.82 1.70 -17.19
C TRP A 88 -4.76 0.82 -18.44
N LYS A 89 -5.58 1.11 -19.47
CA LYS A 89 -5.53 0.38 -20.74
C LYS A 89 -4.14 0.41 -21.40
N VAL A 90 -3.38 1.51 -21.23
CA VAL A 90 -1.99 1.61 -21.72
C VAL A 90 -1.03 0.82 -20.82
N VAL A 91 -1.27 0.80 -19.51
CA VAL A 91 -0.47 0.02 -18.55
C VAL A 91 -0.55 -1.49 -18.81
N LYS A 92 -1.57 -1.98 -19.52
CA LYS A 92 -1.67 -3.37 -19.99
C LYS A 92 -0.40 -3.89 -20.66
N TYR A 93 0.35 -3.05 -21.37
CA TYR A 93 1.60 -3.44 -22.04
C TYR A 93 2.82 -3.52 -21.12
N LEU A 94 2.70 -3.05 -19.87
CA LEU A 94 3.77 -3.02 -18.87
C LEU A 94 3.62 -4.10 -17.79
N VAL A 95 2.47 -4.78 -17.77
CA VAL A 95 2.04 -5.65 -16.67
C VAL A 95 1.58 -6.97 -17.27
N ASP A 96 1.87 -8.08 -16.60
CA ASP A 96 1.39 -9.38 -17.05
C ASP A 96 -0.16 -9.43 -17.11
N PRO A 97 -0.76 -10.21 -18.02
CA PRO A 97 -2.21 -10.24 -18.19
C PRO A 97 -3.00 -10.62 -16.92
N LYS A 98 -2.46 -11.52 -16.10
CA LYS A 98 -3.13 -11.96 -14.87
C LYS A 98 -3.18 -10.85 -13.84
N THR A 99 -2.11 -10.08 -13.71
CA THR A 99 -2.04 -8.92 -12.83
C THR A 99 -2.91 -7.78 -13.37
N PHE A 100 -2.98 -7.60 -14.69
CA PHE A 100 -3.87 -6.61 -15.31
C PHE A 100 -5.34 -6.88 -14.97
N GLU A 101 -5.75 -8.14 -15.02
CA GLU A 101 -7.12 -8.58 -14.70
C GLU A 101 -7.48 -8.46 -13.22
N LYS A 102 -6.51 -8.28 -12.32
CA LYS A 102 -6.75 -8.14 -10.88
C LYS A 102 -7.10 -6.71 -10.45
N VAL A 103 -7.00 -5.73 -11.34
CA VAL A 103 -7.38 -4.34 -11.02
C VAL A 103 -8.85 -4.09 -11.33
N ARG A 104 -9.56 -3.49 -10.38
CA ARG A 104 -10.99 -3.20 -10.46
C ARG A 104 -11.26 -1.75 -10.09
N PHE A 105 -11.99 -1.05 -10.95
CA PHE A 105 -12.43 0.32 -10.73
C PHE A 105 -13.82 0.26 -10.12
N VAL A 106 -13.98 0.83 -8.93
CA VAL A 106 -15.22 0.85 -8.17
C VAL A 106 -15.62 2.31 -7.96
N TYR A 107 -16.89 2.61 -8.19
CA TYR A 107 -17.43 3.96 -8.03
C TYR A 107 -18.63 3.94 -7.09
N THR A 108 -18.66 4.89 -6.16
CA THR A 108 -19.85 5.13 -5.32
C THR A 108 -21.07 5.37 -6.20
N LYS A 109 -22.22 4.85 -5.76
CA LYS A 109 -23.53 4.93 -6.47
C LYS A 109 -23.70 4.01 -7.68
N SER A 110 -22.73 3.15 -8.00
CA SER A 110 -22.92 2.06 -8.95
C SER A 110 -23.37 0.80 -8.20
N ILE A 111 -24.52 0.24 -8.58
CA ILE A 111 -25.07 -0.99 -7.97
C ILE A 111 -24.06 -2.13 -8.10
N ASP A 112 -23.56 -2.34 -9.32
CA ASP A 112 -22.53 -3.36 -9.61
C ASP A 112 -21.25 -3.17 -8.80
N SER A 113 -20.80 -1.92 -8.62
CA SER A 113 -19.63 -1.59 -7.79
C SER A 113 -19.85 -1.96 -6.33
N GLY A 114 -21.05 -1.67 -5.80
CA GLY A 114 -21.43 -2.04 -4.44
C GLY A 114 -21.53 -3.55 -4.25
N GLU A 115 -22.15 -4.27 -5.18
CA GLU A 115 -22.23 -5.74 -5.15
C GLU A 115 -20.85 -6.38 -5.22
N TYR A 116 -19.99 -5.86 -6.09
CA TYR A 116 -18.61 -6.32 -6.20
C TYR A 116 -17.85 -6.15 -4.88
N MET A 117 -17.90 -4.96 -4.26
CA MET A 117 -17.26 -4.71 -2.96
C MET A 117 -17.72 -5.72 -1.89
N ARG A 118 -19.04 -5.97 -1.80
CA ARG A 118 -19.63 -6.92 -0.84
C ARG A 118 -19.24 -8.37 -1.08
N SER A 119 -18.93 -8.74 -2.32
CA SER A 119 -18.45 -10.08 -2.66
C SER A 119 -16.99 -10.33 -2.28
N ILE A 120 -16.19 -9.28 -2.13
CA ILE A 120 -14.75 -9.38 -1.83
C ILE A 120 -14.48 -9.12 -0.34
N ILE A 121 -15.20 -8.18 0.28
CA ILE A 121 -14.95 -7.73 1.66
C ILE A 121 -16.25 -7.82 2.45
N ASP A 122 -16.20 -8.46 3.62
CA ASP A 122 -17.33 -8.47 4.55
C ASP A 122 -17.66 -7.02 4.96
N ILE A 123 -18.92 -6.61 4.76
CA ILE A 123 -19.43 -5.29 5.11
C ILE A 123 -19.20 -4.93 6.58
N LYS A 124 -19.09 -5.92 7.48
CA LYS A 124 -18.82 -5.70 8.90
C LYS A 124 -17.39 -5.18 9.14
N ASN A 125 -16.46 -5.51 8.24
CA ASN A 125 -15.05 -5.10 8.30
C ASN A 125 -14.76 -3.87 7.43
N LEU A 126 -15.75 -3.42 6.66
CA LEU A 126 -15.59 -2.32 5.72
C LEU A 126 -16.10 -1.01 6.36
N PRO A 127 -15.30 0.06 6.39
CA PRO A 127 -15.76 1.37 6.88
C PRO A 127 -16.97 1.92 6.11
N SER A 128 -17.78 2.74 6.76
CA SER A 128 -19.00 3.34 6.17
C SER A 128 -18.72 4.19 4.93
N GLU A 129 -17.56 4.84 4.84
CA GLU A 129 -17.11 5.59 3.66
C GLU A 129 -16.94 4.72 2.40
N PHE A 130 -16.82 3.40 2.57
CA PHE A 130 -16.78 2.40 1.50
C PHE A 130 -18.09 1.60 1.41
N GLU A 131 -19.20 2.15 1.91
CA GLU A 131 -20.53 1.50 1.94
C GLU A 131 -20.63 0.29 2.90
N GLY A 132 -19.73 0.20 3.89
CA GLY A 132 -19.76 -0.83 4.92
C GLY A 132 -20.43 -0.40 6.23
N LYS A 133 -20.23 -1.21 7.28
CA LYS A 133 -20.82 -1.05 8.62
C LYS A 133 -19.78 -0.86 9.73
N ALA A 134 -18.49 -0.97 9.42
CA ALA A 134 -17.44 -0.73 10.40
C ALA A 134 -17.36 0.76 10.74
N THR A 135 -17.15 1.06 12.02
CA THR A 135 -16.76 2.39 12.46
C THR A 135 -15.24 2.45 12.45
N LEU A 136 -14.66 3.35 11.64
CA LEU A 136 -13.23 3.58 11.60
C LEU A 136 -12.93 4.99 12.09
N ASN A 137 -12.57 5.11 13.36
CA ASN A 137 -12.02 6.34 13.92
C ASN A 137 -10.51 6.24 13.84
N TYR A 138 -9.89 7.04 12.96
CA TYR A 138 -8.44 7.06 12.85
C TYR A 138 -7.85 7.78 14.05
N ASP A 139 -7.12 7.04 14.88
CA ASP A 139 -6.27 7.56 15.94
C ASP A 139 -4.81 7.40 15.51
N HIS A 140 -4.08 8.51 15.44
CA HIS A 140 -2.70 8.52 14.94
C HIS A 140 -1.75 7.80 15.89
N GLU A 141 -1.90 8.00 17.20
CA GLU A 141 -1.01 7.40 18.21
C GLU A 141 -1.23 5.89 18.29
N GLU A 142 -2.50 5.46 18.30
CA GLU A 142 -2.80 4.03 18.28
C GLU A 142 -2.31 3.38 16.99
N PHE A 143 -2.45 4.06 15.84
CA PHE A 143 -1.90 3.58 14.59
C PHE A 143 -0.38 3.42 14.65
N LEU A 144 0.36 4.42 15.15
CA LEU A 144 1.82 4.35 15.29
C LEU A 144 2.25 3.22 16.23
N ARG A 145 1.54 3.04 17.34
CA ARG A 145 1.79 1.94 18.28
C ARG A 145 1.65 0.57 17.62
N LEU A 146 0.58 0.36 16.86
CA LEU A 146 0.36 -0.89 16.12
C LEU A 146 1.41 -1.10 15.01
N MET A 147 1.82 -0.04 14.31
CA MET A 147 2.89 -0.11 13.33
C MET A 147 4.23 -0.50 13.97
N ALA A 148 4.52 -0.03 15.19
CA ALA A 148 5.72 -0.43 15.92
C ALA A 148 5.71 -1.90 16.33
N GLU A 149 4.56 -2.44 16.73
CA GLU A 149 4.39 -3.87 17.00
C GLU A 149 4.59 -4.71 15.73
N ASP A 150 4.02 -4.28 14.60
CA ASP A 150 4.19 -4.91 13.30
C ASP A 150 5.65 -4.91 12.86
N ASP A 151 6.38 -3.81 13.09
CA ASP A 151 7.79 -3.69 12.76
C ASP A 151 8.66 -4.69 13.54
N VAL A 152 8.36 -4.90 14.84
CA VAL A 152 9.04 -5.94 15.66
C VAL A 152 8.70 -7.34 15.16
N LYS A 153 7.43 -7.59 14.83
CA LYS A 153 6.97 -8.87 14.28
C LYS A 153 7.66 -9.18 12.95
N THR A 154 7.75 -8.17 12.08
CA THR A 154 8.39 -8.22 10.77
C THR A 154 9.88 -8.47 10.91
N ALA A 155 10.58 -7.77 11.80
CA ALA A 155 12.00 -8.01 12.08
C ALA A 155 12.26 -9.47 12.45
N LYS A 156 11.45 -10.02 13.36
CA LYS A 156 11.54 -11.43 13.76
C LYS A 156 11.22 -12.38 12.61
N PHE A 157 10.18 -12.10 11.82
CA PHE A 157 9.76 -12.95 10.70
C PHE A 157 10.83 -13.05 9.61
N TRP A 158 11.51 -11.94 9.30
CA TRP A 158 12.55 -11.88 8.26
C TRP A 158 13.96 -12.16 8.77
N GLY A 159 14.16 -12.34 10.09
CA GLY A 159 15.45 -12.63 10.69
C GLY A 159 16.41 -11.43 10.71
N PHE A 160 15.88 -10.21 10.87
CA PHE A 160 16.72 -9.02 11.08
C PHE A 160 17.10 -8.91 12.56
N ASP A 161 18.40 -8.76 12.84
CA ASP A 161 18.93 -8.59 14.20
C ASP A 161 18.70 -7.17 14.75
N ASP A 162 18.50 -6.18 13.88
CA ASP A 162 18.22 -4.80 14.25
C ASP A 162 16.75 -4.61 14.65
N LYS A 163 16.51 -4.34 15.94
CA LYS A 163 15.20 -3.89 16.40
C LYS A 163 14.98 -2.45 15.91
N PRO A 164 13.83 -2.15 15.29
CA PRO A 164 13.49 -0.77 14.99
C PRO A 164 13.42 0.01 16.31
N SER A 165 14.13 1.13 16.37
CA SER A 165 14.20 1.96 17.57
C SER A 165 13.14 3.04 17.51
N TYR A 166 12.29 3.05 18.54
CA TYR A 166 11.23 4.02 18.74
C TYR A 166 11.59 4.87 19.95
N GLN A 167 11.45 6.19 19.85
CA GLN A 167 11.64 7.12 20.95
C GLN A 167 10.33 7.84 21.25
N VAL A 168 10.11 8.18 22.53
CA VAL A 168 9.00 9.06 22.90
C VAL A 168 9.55 10.47 23.00
N VAL A 169 9.10 11.37 22.12
CA VAL A 169 9.46 12.78 22.10
C VAL A 169 8.20 13.60 22.37
N ASP A 170 8.20 14.42 23.42
CA ASP A 170 7.03 15.22 23.84
C ASP A 170 5.72 14.42 23.95
N GLY A 171 5.82 13.17 24.43
CA GLY A 171 4.67 12.27 24.61
C GLY A 171 4.19 11.54 23.35
N HIS A 172 4.85 11.76 22.20
CA HIS A 172 4.51 11.13 20.91
C HIS A 172 5.56 10.08 20.53
N LEU A 173 5.11 8.98 19.91
CA LEU A 173 5.99 7.91 19.46
C LEU A 173 6.65 8.27 18.11
N GLU A 174 7.96 8.50 18.09
CA GLU A 174 8.74 8.78 16.88
C GLU A 174 9.66 7.60 16.48
N VAL A 175 9.76 7.34 15.17
CA VAL A 175 10.68 6.34 14.60
C VAL A 175 12.09 6.95 14.50
N VAL A 176 13.08 6.30 15.12
CA VAL A 176 14.49 6.65 14.90
C VAL A 176 14.95 6.00 13.60
N VAL A 177 15.08 6.80 12.54
CA VAL A 177 15.59 6.33 11.25
C VAL A 177 17.08 6.06 11.38
N ALA A 178 17.50 4.81 11.21
CA ALA A 178 18.92 4.46 11.11
C ALA A 178 19.56 5.21 9.93
N PRO A 179 20.80 5.72 10.08
CA PRO A 179 21.47 6.42 9.00
C PRO A 179 21.57 5.52 7.77
N VAL A 180 21.40 6.12 6.58
CA VAL A 180 21.55 5.42 5.30
C VAL A 180 22.92 4.72 5.29
N PRO A 181 22.98 3.39 5.04
CA PRO A 181 24.25 2.69 4.92
C PRO A 181 25.08 3.38 3.84
N ALA A 182 26.32 3.77 4.18
CA ALA A 182 27.23 4.38 3.22
C ALA A 182 27.34 3.47 1.99
N HIS A 183 27.20 4.06 0.79
CA HIS A 183 27.32 3.33 -0.47
C HIS A 183 28.55 2.43 -0.44
N LEU A 184 28.36 1.12 -0.62
CA LEU A 184 29.46 0.18 -0.79
C LEU A 184 30.35 0.70 -1.92
N ALA A 185 31.64 0.86 -1.62
CA ALA A 185 32.63 1.34 -2.58
C ALA A 185 32.54 0.52 -3.88
N PRO A 186 32.69 1.14 -5.06
CA PRO A 186 32.68 0.41 -6.32
C PRO A 186 33.78 -0.66 -6.33
N PRO A 187 33.54 -1.82 -6.97
CA PRO A 187 34.53 -2.89 -7.03
C PRO A 187 35.82 -2.37 -7.67
N ALA A 188 36.95 -2.71 -7.04
CA ALA A 188 38.28 -2.41 -7.56
C ALA A 188 38.43 -2.96 -8.98
N SER A 189 38.99 -2.12 -9.87
CA SER A 189 39.25 -2.43 -11.29
C SER A 189 40.28 -3.52 -11.49
#